data_AF-A0ABD5MB11-F1
#
_entry.id   AF-A0ABD5MB11-F1
#
_cell.length_a   1.000
_cell.length_b   1.000
_cell.length_c   1.000
_cell.angle_alpha   90.00
_cell.angle_beta   90.00
_cell.angle_gamma   90.00
#
_symmetry.space_group_name_H-M   'P 1'
#
loop_
_entity.id
_entity.type
_entity.pdbx_description
1 polymer ?
#
loop_
_entity_poly.entity_id
_entity_poly.type
_entity_poly.pdbx_seq_one_letter_code
_entity_poly.pdbx_strand_id
1 'polypeptide(L)'
;MTPPSLTALSDQIDALASDRGDYVVVCGRTGERPVPIDGRRFASRTRAERAARAAERYRATLRRYDRHLPFYDLIVQEERWPAADATGSRVDEPTP
;
A
#
# COMPACT_ATOMS: atom_id res chain seq x y z
N MET A 1 26.06 -14.41 -0.22
CA MET A 1 24.86 -13.86 0.42
C MET A 1 23.64 -14.44 -0.28
N THR A 2 22.84 -15.26 0.39
CA THR A 2 21.61 -15.84 -0.19
C THR A 2 20.59 -14.72 -0.42
N PRO A 3 19.87 -14.68 -1.56
CA PRO A 3 18.75 -13.75 -1.72
C PRO A 3 17.73 -13.95 -0.58
N PRO A 4 17.08 -12.88 -0.10
CA PRO A 4 16.12 -13.02 1.00
C PRO A 4 14.96 -13.92 0.60
N SER A 5 14.39 -14.62 1.59
CA SER A 5 13.18 -15.41 1.40
C SER A 5 11.95 -14.53 1.18
N LEU A 6 10.88 -15.13 0.66
CA LEU A 6 9.58 -14.47 0.52
C LEU A 6 9.07 -13.96 1.87
N THR A 7 9.17 -14.79 2.92
CA THR A 7 8.79 -14.43 4.29
C THR A 7 9.58 -13.22 4.80
N ALA A 8 10.91 -13.21 4.63
CA ALA A 8 11.73 -12.08 5.08
C ALA A 8 11.37 -10.76 4.37
N LEU A 9 10.95 -10.83 3.10
CA LEU A 9 10.48 -9.66 2.35
C LEU A 9 9.09 -9.21 2.82
N SER A 10 8.19 -10.13 3.11
CA SER A 10 6.89 -9.83 3.72
C SER A 10 7.05 -9.18 5.10
N ASP A 11 7.89 -9.75 5.96
CA ASP A 11 8.17 -9.19 7.30
C ASP A 11 8.76 -7.77 7.21
N GLN A 12 9.62 -7.52 6.22
CA GLN A 12 10.17 -6.19 5.96
C GLN A 12 9.07 -5.18 5.58
N ILE A 13 8.09 -5.60 4.79
CA ILE A 13 6.96 -4.74 4.38
C ILE A 13 6.07 -4.46 5.59
N ASP A 14 5.80 -5.48 6.40
CA ASP A 14 4.97 -5.38 7.59
C ASP A 14 5.60 -4.45 8.63
N ALA A 15 6.92 -4.51 8.83
CA ALA A 15 7.65 -3.61 9.71
C ALA A 15 7.66 -2.13 9.23
N LEU A 16 7.41 -1.91 7.93
CA LEU A 16 7.28 -0.56 7.37
C LEU A 16 5.86 -0.01 7.47
N ALA A 17 4.86 -0.90 7.58
CA ALA A 17 3.46 -0.55 7.57
C ALA A 17 3.04 0.24 8.81
N SER A 18 1.95 0.98 8.67
CA SER A 18 1.31 1.76 9.71
C SER A 18 -0.19 1.79 9.48
N ASP A 19 -0.97 1.56 10.53
CA ASP A 19 -2.45 1.54 10.46
C ASP A 19 -3.04 2.91 10.13
N ARG A 20 -2.31 4.00 10.43
CA ARG A 20 -2.72 5.39 10.18
C ARG A 20 -1.87 6.06 9.09
N GLY A 21 -1.33 5.27 8.17
CA GLY A 21 -0.57 5.81 7.04
C GLY A 21 -1.45 6.46 5.98
N ASP A 22 -1.03 7.63 5.50
CA ASP A 22 -1.65 8.30 4.35
C ASP A 22 -1.03 7.85 3.02
N TYR A 23 -0.02 6.98 3.03
CA TYR A 23 0.62 6.48 1.82
C TYR A 23 0.27 5.03 1.57
N VAL A 24 -0.11 4.71 0.34
CA VAL A 24 -0.35 3.35 -0.14
C VAL A 24 0.57 3.05 -1.32
N VAL A 25 0.79 1.76 -1.58
CA VAL A 25 1.46 1.32 -2.80
C VAL A 25 0.42 0.66 -3.69
N VAL A 26 0.35 1.10 -4.95
CA VAL A 26 -0.61 0.61 -5.95
C VAL A 26 0.11 0.30 -7.25
N CYS A 27 -0.52 -0.50 -8.10
CA CYS A 27 -0.12 -0.61 -9.49
C CYS A 27 -0.50 0.68 -10.24
N GLY A 28 0.46 1.39 -10.81
CA GLY A 28 0.21 2.63 -11.54
C GLY A 28 -0.69 2.48 -12.78
N ARG A 29 -0.88 1.25 -13.27
CA ARG A 29 -1.71 0.96 -14.45
C ARG A 29 -3.16 0.59 -14.10
N THR A 30 -3.38 -0.07 -12.97
CA THR A 30 -4.68 -0.64 -12.61
C THR A 30 -5.27 -0.06 -11.32
N GLY A 31 -4.47 0.64 -10.52
CA GLY A 31 -4.85 1.09 -9.17
C GLY A 31 -4.95 -0.04 -8.14
N GLU A 32 -4.74 -1.29 -8.55
CA GLU A 32 -4.83 -2.46 -7.68
C GLU A 32 -3.68 -2.50 -6.67
N ARG A 33 -3.92 -3.07 -5.49
CA ARG A 33 -2.91 -3.32 -4.45
C ARG A 33 -2.56 -4.82 -4.44
N PRO A 34 -1.50 -5.24 -5.13
CA PRO A 34 -1.16 -6.66 -5.24
C PRO A 34 -0.50 -7.21 -3.98
N VAL A 35 -0.62 -8.50 -3.73
CA VAL A 35 0.18 -9.18 -2.68
C VAL A 35 1.67 -8.95 -2.96
N PRO A 36 2.48 -8.57 -1.94
CA PRO A 36 2.20 -8.60 -0.49
C PRO A 36 1.87 -7.23 0.15
N ILE A 37 1.47 -6.23 -0.64
CA ILE A 37 1.17 -4.86 -0.15
C ILE A 37 -0.33 -4.59 -0.03
N ASP A 38 -1.16 -5.62 -0.21
CA ASP A 38 -2.60 -5.54 -0.07
C ASP A 38 -2.97 -5.09 1.35
N GLY A 39 -3.91 -4.14 1.45
CA GLY A 39 -4.36 -3.59 2.73
C GLY A 39 -3.31 -2.81 3.54
N ARG A 40 -2.04 -2.76 3.12
CA ARG A 40 -0.97 -2.06 3.84
C ARG A 40 -0.99 -0.57 3.55
N ARG A 41 -0.79 0.23 4.60
CA ARG A 41 -0.59 1.68 4.54
C ARG A 41 0.75 2.04 5.18
N PHE A 42 1.28 3.21 4.87
CA PHE A 42 2.60 3.66 5.29
C PHE A 42 2.54 5.10 5.80
N ALA A 43 3.24 5.37 6.89
CA ALA A 43 3.24 6.70 7.53
C ALA A 43 3.96 7.78 6.71
N SER A 44 4.85 7.39 5.79
CA SER A 44 5.57 8.32 4.94
C SER A 44 5.85 7.75 3.56
N ARG A 45 6.00 8.64 2.58
CA ARG A 45 6.42 8.30 1.23
C ARG A 45 7.68 7.44 1.22
N THR A 46 8.70 7.77 2.01
CA THR A 46 9.94 6.99 2.08
C THR A 46 9.72 5.55 2.57
N ARG A 47 8.81 5.34 3.55
CA ARG A 47 8.48 3.97 3.99
C ARG A 47 7.72 3.22 2.90
N ALA A 48 6.80 3.88 2.21
CA ALA A 48 6.08 3.31 1.08
C ALA A 48 7.02 2.95 -0.09
N GLU A 49 7.99 3.78 -0.42
CA GLU A 49 9.00 3.51 -1.46
C GLU A 49 9.88 2.31 -1.10
N ARG A 50 10.26 2.18 0.18
CA ARG A 50 10.99 1.01 0.68
C ARG A 50 10.15 -0.26 0.59
N ALA A 51 8.87 -0.16 0.92
CA ALA A 51 7.93 -1.28 0.81
C ALA A 51 7.68 -1.69 -0.64
N ALA A 52 7.53 -0.72 -1.56
CA ALA A 52 7.41 -0.97 -3.00
C ALA A 52 8.62 -1.75 -3.53
N ARG A 53 9.84 -1.33 -3.19
CA ARG A 53 11.07 -2.05 -3.55
C ARG A 53 11.13 -3.46 -2.96
N ALA A 54 10.68 -3.65 -1.72
CA ALA A 54 10.60 -4.98 -1.11
C ALA A 54 9.58 -5.87 -1.83
N ALA A 55 8.43 -5.31 -2.21
CA ALA A 55 7.39 -6.00 -2.95
C ALA A 55 7.82 -6.36 -4.39
N GLU A 56 8.57 -5.50 -5.07
CA GLU A 56 9.19 -5.80 -6.36
C GLU A 56 10.11 -7.02 -6.25
N ARG A 57 10.98 -7.05 -5.23
CA ARG A 57 11.87 -8.20 -4.96
C ARG A 57 11.10 -9.45 -4.60
N TYR A 58 10.01 -9.33 -3.86
CA TYR A 58 9.13 -10.44 -3.51
C TYR A 58 8.52 -11.05 -4.76
N ARG A 59 7.95 -10.22 -5.65
CA ARG A 59 7.36 -10.67 -6.90
C ARG A 59 8.38 -11.22 -7.89
N ALA A 60 9.58 -10.64 -7.95
CA ALA A 60 10.69 -11.17 -8.74
C ALA A 60 11.15 -12.56 -8.23
N THR A 61 11.11 -12.77 -6.92
CA THR A 61 11.42 -14.07 -6.31
C THR A 61 10.32 -15.09 -6.58
N LEU A 62 9.04 -14.69 -6.45
CA LEU A 62 7.88 -15.52 -6.80
C LEU A 62 7.91 -15.98 -8.26
N ARG A 63 8.36 -15.13 -9.19
CA ARG A 63 8.45 -15.47 -10.62
C ARG A 63 9.34 -16.66 -10.93
N ARG A 64 10.24 -17.02 -10.03
CA ARG A 64 11.04 -18.24 -10.15
C ARG A 64 10.20 -19.50 -10.00
N TYR A 65 9.07 -19.40 -9.29
CA TYR A 65 8.13 -20.49 -9.04
C TYR A 65 6.90 -20.39 -9.96
N ASP A 66 6.39 -19.18 -10.20
CA ASP A 66 5.28 -18.93 -11.11
C ASP A 66 5.66 -17.91 -12.20
N ARG A 67 5.95 -18.43 -13.39
CA ARG A 67 6.32 -17.62 -14.57
C ARG A 67 5.18 -16.78 -15.14
N HIS A 68 3.92 -17.06 -14.78
CA HIS A 68 2.74 -16.38 -15.33
C HIS A 68 2.34 -15.14 -14.51
N LEU A 69 3.08 -14.84 -13.44
CA LEU A 69 2.75 -13.76 -12.52
C LEU A 69 2.73 -12.37 -13.22
N PRO A 70 1.62 -11.61 -13.11
CA PRO A 70 1.48 -10.29 -13.73
C PRO A 70 2.57 -9.29 -13.28
N PHE A 71 3.05 -8.50 -14.24
CA PHE A 71 3.93 -7.36 -13.98
C PHE A 71 3.10 -6.17 -13.52
N TYR A 72 3.46 -5.64 -12.35
CA TYR A 72 2.84 -4.46 -11.78
C TYR A 72 3.93 -3.39 -11.61
N ASP A 73 3.64 -2.20 -12.10
CA ASP A 73 4.47 -1.02 -11.87
C ASP A 73 4.05 -0.42 -10.54
N LEU A 74 4.76 -0.75 -9.46
CA LEU A 74 4.41 -0.34 -8.11
C LEU A 74 4.81 1.12 -7.89
N ILE A 75 3.81 1.96 -7.64
CA ILE A 75 4.00 3.39 -7.34
C ILE A 75 3.47 3.72 -5.96
N VAL A 76 4.03 4.74 -5.35
CA VAL A 76 3.52 5.31 -4.10
C VAL A 76 2.45 6.34 -4.44
N GLN A 77 1.29 6.21 -3.82
CA GLN A 77 0.21 7.16 -3.91
C GLN A 77 -0.13 7.66 -2.50
N GLU A 78 -0.39 8.96 -2.40
CA GLU A 78 -0.97 9.54 -1.19
C GLU A 78 -2.49 9.35 -1.26
N GLU A 79 -3.03 8.64 -0.28
CA GLU A 79 -4.44 8.40 -0.08
C GLU A 79 -4.76 8.80 1.36
N ARG A 80 -5.08 10.08 1.52
CA ARG A 80 -5.49 10.65 2.80
C ARG A 80 -6.60 9.78 3.36
N TRP A 81 -6.42 9.29 4.60
CA TRP A 81 -7.50 8.61 5.30
C TRP A 81 -8.72 9.53 5.24
N PRO A 82 -9.92 9.06 4.80
CA PRO A 82 -11.08 9.91 4.80
C PRO A 82 -11.24 10.38 6.25
N ALA A 83 -11.00 11.67 6.49
CA ALA A 83 -11.45 12.26 7.72
C ALA A 83 -12.94 11.92 7.76
N ALA A 84 -13.42 11.39 8.89
CA ALA A 84 -14.86 11.26 9.06
C ALA A 84 -15.39 12.69 9.00
N ASP A 85 -15.75 13.15 7.80
CA ASP A 85 -16.11 14.53 7.55
C ASP A 85 -17.35 14.81 8.39
N ALA A 86 -17.21 15.84 9.22
CA ALA A 86 -18.21 16.45 10.06
C ALA A 86 -19.64 16.38 9.48
N THR A 87 -20.39 15.35 9.84
CA THR A 87 -21.85 15.39 9.80
C THR A 87 -22.29 16.24 10.98
N GLY A 88 -22.29 17.55 10.80
CA GLY A 88 -22.62 18.49 11.86
C GLY A 88 -22.67 19.93 11.38
N SER A 89 -23.66 20.25 10.55
CA SER A 89 -24.60 21.36 10.80
C SER A 89 -25.36 21.70 9.52
N ARG A 90 -26.50 21.02 9.33
CA ARG A 90 -27.61 21.55 8.54
C ARG A 90 -28.92 21.11 9.18
N VAL A 91 -29.22 21.70 10.34
CA VAL A 91 -30.53 21.87 10.99
C VAL A 91 -30.24 22.86 12.13
N ASP A 92 -30.92 23.98 12.34
CA ASP A 92 -32.32 24.33 12.11
C ASP A 92 -32.46 25.86 12.27
N GLU A 93 -33.39 26.52 11.54
CA GLU A 93 -34.39 27.44 12.14
C GLU A 93 -35.35 28.01 11.06
N PRO A 94 -36.56 28.49 11.45
CA PRO A 94 -37.80 28.13 10.80
C PRO A 94 -38.43 29.31 10.07
N THR A 95 -39.47 29.01 9.30
CA THR A 95 -40.33 29.98 8.62
C THR A 95 -41.21 30.74 9.61
N PRO A 96 -41.20 32.09 9.61
CA PRO A 96 -42.37 32.89 9.94
C PRO A 96 -43.27 33.12 8.72
#